data_AF-A0A2S6NPH8-F1
#
_entry.id   AF-A0A2S6NPH8-F1
#
_cell.length_a   1.000
_cell.length_b   1.000
_cell.length_c   1.000
_cell.angle_alpha   90.00
_cell.angle_beta   90.00
_cell.angle_gamma   90.00
#
_symmetry.space_group_name_H-M   'P 1'
#
loop_
_entity.id
_entity.type
_entity.pdbx_description
1 polymer ?
#
loop_
_entity_poly.entity_id
_entity_poly.type
_entity_poly.pdbx_seq_one_letter_code
_entity_poly.pdbx_strand_id
1 'polypeptide(L)'
;MPEQPTMGPACQGKRGLPVHGAARAAADNPWVRPGVVVHDPAEVVDDLLADFALTLKRRGFNVAGFVQHNNRGCAGKGEGCAPRISYLDLGSGATVKVDRDDAVTYLQAAMRESTDLLVISHFSACLGATDSLHARFGPGAAPGLPLLTSIAGQCIHKWHCYARQEGTMLSPDLASLWAWWGPEHLYRDLALGVAAQEIRRIVCGPRWIMIEGPGGVGVAALPCHPRELLPRLPKLARRSLRELAALSASWDPLDMAVAIAAINAHYNRRDVDAPAGNGVRAFRHVPGQVVVVGAFPGVDGMLPNCALAEADPRPGRFPIVALDSLLPGCGAAVVNASALVNRSLPRLLRLARHRPVALVGPATPLSSRLHDYGLAVVAGFVVDDADGLAAAIRAGATAREFGRHGRFIHLPAAKKAADSPEAASFHKARSTIAG
;
A
#
# COMPACT_ATOMS: atom_id res chain seq x y z
N MET A 1 -39.08 60.70 -36.90
CA MET A 1 -38.00 60.80 -35.90
C MET A 1 -38.59 60.56 -34.53
N PRO A 2 -38.26 59.48 -33.80
CA PRO A 2 -37.86 58.12 -34.22
C PRO A 2 -38.83 57.04 -33.65
N GLU A 3 -39.27 56.06 -34.44
CA GLU A 3 -38.77 54.68 -34.53
C GLU A 3 -38.96 53.80 -33.27
N GLN A 4 -39.92 52.88 -33.38
CA GLN A 4 -40.13 51.75 -32.48
C GLN A 4 -39.00 50.72 -32.65
N PRO A 5 -38.42 50.17 -31.57
CA PRO A 5 -37.52 49.05 -31.68
C PRO A 5 -38.29 47.73 -31.78
N THR A 6 -37.98 46.99 -32.83
CA THR A 6 -38.41 45.63 -33.15
C THR A 6 -38.01 44.64 -32.07
N MET A 7 -38.98 43.84 -31.59
CA MET A 7 -38.76 42.67 -30.73
C MET A 7 -38.05 41.57 -31.54
N GLY A 8 -36.76 41.37 -31.27
CA GLY A 8 -36.02 40.18 -31.68
C GLY A 8 -36.38 38.96 -30.82
N PRO A 9 -36.27 37.73 -31.33
CA PRO A 9 -36.64 36.53 -30.59
C PRO A 9 -35.68 36.30 -29.42
N ALA A 10 -36.24 36.03 -28.25
CA ALA A 10 -35.52 35.67 -27.05
C ALA A 10 -34.70 34.39 -27.27
N CYS A 11 -33.39 34.52 -27.45
CA CYS A 11 -32.46 33.41 -27.33
C CYS A 11 -32.42 32.93 -25.88
N GLN A 12 -33.23 31.91 -25.58
CA GLN A 12 -33.06 31.07 -24.40
C GLN A 12 -31.73 30.31 -24.53
N GLY A 13 -30.65 30.95 -24.10
CA GLY A 13 -29.33 30.36 -23.97
C GLY A 13 -28.98 30.15 -22.50
N LYS A 14 -29.68 29.23 -21.81
CA LYS A 14 -29.10 28.62 -20.60
C LYS A 14 -27.88 27.82 -21.06
N ARG A 15 -26.71 28.46 -21.11
CA ARG A 15 -25.42 27.75 -21.11
C ARG A 15 -25.33 27.02 -19.78
N GLY A 16 -25.87 25.80 -19.76
CA GLY A 16 -25.50 24.82 -18.76
C GLY A 16 -23.99 24.73 -18.79
N LEU A 17 -23.34 25.22 -17.74
CA LEU A 17 -21.99 24.81 -17.41
C LEU A 17 -21.96 23.28 -17.51
N PRO A 18 -20.94 22.68 -18.15
CA PRO A 18 -20.82 21.23 -18.16
C PRO A 18 -20.81 20.78 -16.71
N VAL A 19 -21.89 20.13 -16.30
CA VAL A 19 -21.95 19.38 -15.04
C VAL A 19 -20.76 18.44 -15.16
N HIS A 20 -19.74 18.67 -14.33
CA HIS A 20 -18.56 17.81 -14.26
C HIS A 20 -19.08 16.37 -14.29
N GLY A 21 -18.76 15.66 -15.38
CA GLY A 21 -19.25 14.33 -15.64
C GLY A 21 -19.10 13.49 -14.39
N ALA A 22 -20.13 12.68 -14.10
CA ALA A 22 -20.23 11.78 -12.96
C ALA A 22 -18.85 11.40 -12.45
N ALA A 23 -18.56 11.77 -11.20
CA ALA A 23 -17.29 11.50 -10.53
C ALA A 23 -16.82 10.11 -10.94
N ARG A 24 -15.79 10.08 -11.79
CA ARG A 24 -15.21 8.85 -12.32
C ARG A 24 -14.99 7.98 -11.10
N ALA A 25 -15.62 6.80 -11.05
CA ALA A 25 -15.48 5.86 -9.94
C ALA A 25 -14.01 5.85 -9.55
N ALA A 26 -13.72 6.21 -8.30
CA ALA A 26 -12.35 6.37 -7.81
C ALA A 26 -11.56 5.18 -8.32
N ALA A 27 -10.50 5.43 -9.11
CA ALA A 27 -9.82 4.37 -9.83
C ALA A 27 -9.52 3.21 -8.88
N ASP A 28 -10.16 2.06 -9.10
CA ASP A 28 -10.10 0.89 -8.20
C ASP A 28 -8.65 0.37 -8.02
N ASN A 29 -7.72 0.82 -8.87
CA ASN A 29 -6.31 0.52 -8.83
C ASN A 29 -5.46 1.82 -8.91
N PRO A 30 -4.49 2.02 -8.00
CA PRO A 30 -3.50 3.08 -8.09
C PRO A 30 -2.79 3.13 -9.43
N TRP A 31 -2.40 4.34 -9.85
CA TRP A 31 -1.67 4.54 -11.11
C TRP A 31 -0.19 4.19 -10.93
N VAL A 32 0.16 2.94 -11.19
CA VAL A 32 1.54 2.44 -11.13
C VAL A 32 2.07 2.28 -12.55
N ARG A 33 3.26 2.83 -12.81
CA ARG A 33 3.96 2.63 -14.07
C ARG A 33 4.43 1.18 -14.17
N PRO A 34 4.55 0.60 -15.38
CA PRO A 34 5.13 -0.73 -15.55
C PRO A 34 6.48 -0.85 -14.84
N GLY A 35 6.65 -1.92 -14.08
CA GLY A 35 7.91 -2.27 -13.43
C GLY A 35 8.72 -3.20 -14.32
N VAL A 36 10.01 -2.92 -14.44
CA VAL A 36 10.95 -3.81 -15.13
C VAL A 36 12.11 -4.14 -14.22
N VAL A 37 12.24 -5.41 -13.87
CA VAL A 37 13.39 -5.90 -13.11
C VAL A 37 14.56 -6.08 -14.06
N VAL A 38 15.65 -5.36 -13.77
CA VAL A 38 16.89 -5.43 -14.54
C VAL A 38 17.83 -6.37 -13.81
N HIS A 39 18.24 -7.46 -14.46
CA HIS A 39 19.08 -8.49 -13.84
C HIS A 39 20.26 -8.90 -14.72
N ASP A 40 21.25 -9.55 -14.11
CA ASP A 40 22.32 -10.21 -14.84
C ASP A 40 21.75 -11.43 -15.60
N PRO A 41 22.11 -11.68 -16.88
CA PRO A 41 21.68 -12.87 -17.61
C PRO A 41 21.96 -14.22 -16.89
N ALA A 42 22.97 -14.26 -16.03
CA ALA A 42 23.31 -15.45 -15.25
C ALA A 42 22.36 -15.67 -14.07
N GLU A 43 21.74 -14.61 -13.53
CA GLU A 43 20.79 -14.66 -12.42
C GLU A 43 19.41 -15.17 -12.87
N VAL A 44 18.77 -15.96 -12.01
CA VAL A 44 17.40 -16.43 -12.21
C VAL A 44 16.49 -15.53 -11.38
N VAL A 45 15.75 -14.65 -12.05
CA VAL A 45 14.84 -13.69 -11.42
C VAL A 45 13.38 -14.18 -11.41
N ASP A 46 13.11 -15.28 -12.13
CA ASP A 46 11.78 -15.87 -12.24
C ASP A 46 11.19 -16.18 -10.86
N ASP A 47 11.93 -16.86 -9.99
CA ASP A 47 11.47 -17.21 -8.63
C ASP A 47 11.13 -15.98 -7.79
N LEU A 48 11.91 -14.90 -7.92
CA LEU A 48 11.63 -13.62 -7.24
C LEU A 48 10.28 -13.03 -7.69
N LEU A 49 10.02 -13.03 -9.01
CA LEU A 49 8.76 -12.54 -9.57
C LEU A 49 7.59 -13.42 -9.14
N ALA A 50 7.76 -14.74 -9.14
CA ALA A 50 6.76 -15.69 -8.67
C ALA A 50 6.45 -15.51 -7.18
N ASP A 51 7.47 -15.41 -6.32
CA ASP A 51 7.31 -15.23 -4.88
C ASP A 51 6.57 -13.93 -4.54
N PHE A 52 6.91 -12.85 -5.23
CA PHE A 52 6.22 -11.58 -5.09
C PHE A 52 4.75 -11.68 -5.52
N ALA A 53 4.49 -12.21 -6.72
CA ALA A 53 3.15 -12.41 -7.26
C ALA A 53 2.27 -13.29 -6.36
N LEU A 54 2.80 -14.42 -5.90
CA LEU A 54 2.11 -15.34 -5.00
C LEU A 54 1.87 -14.73 -3.62
N THR A 55 2.77 -13.86 -3.15
CA THR A 55 2.55 -13.09 -1.91
C THR A 55 1.36 -12.14 -2.04
N LEU A 56 1.26 -11.40 -3.15
CA LEU A 56 0.11 -10.54 -3.42
C LEU A 56 -1.19 -11.35 -3.56
N LYS A 57 -1.15 -12.50 -4.23
CA LYS A 57 -2.30 -13.41 -4.34
C LYS A 57 -2.77 -13.91 -2.97
N ARG A 58 -1.85 -14.36 -2.11
CA ARG A 58 -2.17 -14.74 -0.71
C ARG A 58 -2.76 -13.58 0.10
N ARG A 59 -2.38 -12.35 -0.23
CA ARG A 59 -2.94 -11.13 0.37
C ARG A 59 -4.34 -10.79 -0.15
N GLY A 60 -4.82 -11.46 -1.19
CA GLY A 60 -6.16 -11.31 -1.76
C GLY A 60 -6.21 -10.45 -3.02
N PHE A 61 -5.06 -10.01 -3.55
CA PHE A 61 -5.01 -9.31 -4.83
C PHE A 61 -5.25 -10.29 -5.99
N ASN A 62 -5.90 -9.80 -7.05
CA ASN A 62 -6.04 -10.56 -8.29
C ASN A 62 -4.77 -10.44 -9.13
N VAL A 63 -3.94 -11.47 -9.13
CA VAL A 63 -2.68 -11.52 -9.88
C VAL A 63 -2.82 -12.48 -11.04
N ALA A 64 -2.44 -12.03 -12.24
CA ALA A 64 -2.43 -12.85 -13.44
C ALA A 64 -1.08 -12.79 -14.15
N GLY A 65 -0.97 -13.61 -15.20
CA GLY A 65 0.23 -13.70 -16.02
C GLY A 65 1.08 -14.90 -15.64
N PHE A 66 2.32 -14.91 -16.14
CA PHE A 66 3.13 -16.11 -16.21
C PHE A 66 4.57 -15.83 -15.85
N VAL A 67 5.14 -16.78 -15.10
CA VAL A 67 6.56 -16.81 -14.78
C VAL A 67 7.15 -18.10 -15.34
N GLN A 68 8.21 -17.98 -16.13
CA GLN A 68 8.91 -19.12 -16.69
C GLN A 68 9.61 -19.93 -15.59
N HIS A 69 9.39 -21.23 -15.54
CA HIS A 69 10.15 -22.14 -14.69
C HIS A 69 11.41 -22.59 -15.45
N ASN A 70 12.55 -21.97 -15.15
CA ASN A 70 13.83 -22.39 -15.71
C ASN A 70 14.40 -23.60 -14.95
N ASN A 71 14.03 -24.81 -15.36
CA ASN A 71 14.72 -26.04 -14.94
C ASN A 71 16.13 -26.10 -15.55
N ARG A 72 17.10 -25.37 -14.98
CA ARG A 72 18.53 -25.47 -15.37
C ARG A 72 19.15 -26.86 -15.07
N GLY A 73 18.43 -27.75 -14.39
CA GLY A 73 18.84 -29.16 -14.21
C GLY A 73 18.76 -30.04 -15.45
N CYS A 74 18.18 -29.57 -16.57
CA CYS A 74 17.97 -30.38 -17.77
C CYS A 74 18.71 -29.89 -19.02
N ALA A 75 19.57 -28.88 -18.94
CA ALA A 75 20.37 -28.45 -20.08
C ALA A 75 21.86 -28.47 -19.70
N GLY A 76 22.53 -29.57 -20.04
CA GLY A 76 23.98 -29.56 -20.16
C GLY A 76 24.39 -28.45 -21.13
N LYS A 77 25.51 -27.77 -20.85
CA LYS A 77 26.12 -26.81 -21.78
C LYS A 77 26.28 -27.46 -23.15
N GLY A 78 25.45 -27.10 -24.13
CA GLY A 78 25.56 -27.59 -25.51
C GLY A 78 24.26 -28.11 -26.13
N GLU A 79 23.21 -28.39 -25.35
CA GLU A 79 21.90 -28.74 -25.90
C GLU A 79 21.04 -27.47 -26.03
N GLY A 80 20.54 -27.20 -27.24
CA GLY A 80 19.77 -26.00 -27.56
C GLY A 80 18.54 -25.79 -26.67
N CYS A 81 17.97 -24.58 -26.75
CA CYS A 81 16.76 -24.19 -26.00
C CYS A 81 15.70 -25.30 -26.06
N ALA A 82 15.24 -25.77 -24.88
CA ALA A 82 14.22 -26.80 -24.80
C ALA A 82 12.98 -26.43 -25.67
N PRO A 83 12.45 -27.34 -26.49
CA PRO A 83 11.36 -27.06 -27.42
C PRO A 83 10.04 -26.68 -26.72
N ARG A 84 9.92 -26.99 -25.43
CA ARG A 84 8.77 -26.64 -24.59
C ARG A 84 9.21 -25.86 -23.37
N ILE A 85 8.58 -24.71 -23.17
CA ILE A 85 8.81 -23.85 -22.01
C ILE A 85 7.72 -24.15 -20.99
N SER A 86 8.13 -24.33 -19.72
CA SER A 86 7.19 -24.49 -18.62
C SER A 86 6.92 -23.12 -17.99
N TYR A 87 5.66 -22.75 -17.86
CA TYR A 87 5.21 -21.51 -17.22
C TYR A 87 4.39 -21.85 -15.98
N LEU A 88 4.61 -21.11 -14.90
CA LEU A 88 3.68 -21.02 -13.80
C LEU A 88 2.61 -19.98 -14.14
N ASP A 89 1.37 -20.42 -14.27
CA ASP A 89 0.19 -19.55 -14.35
C ASP A 89 -0.11 -18.98 -12.96
N LEU A 90 0.02 -17.67 -12.80
CA LEU A 90 -0.20 -17.00 -11.53
C LEU A 90 -1.69 -16.90 -11.18
N GLY A 91 -2.58 -16.94 -12.17
CA GLY A 91 -4.03 -16.92 -11.99
C GLY A 91 -4.55 -18.26 -11.45
N SER A 92 -4.18 -19.37 -12.08
CA SER A 92 -4.59 -20.73 -11.64
C SER A 92 -3.67 -21.36 -10.60
N GLY A 93 -2.39 -20.98 -10.56
CA GLY A 93 -1.34 -21.67 -9.80
C GLY A 93 -0.83 -22.95 -10.47
N ALA A 94 -1.32 -23.29 -11.67
CA ALA A 94 -0.91 -24.48 -12.40
C ALA A 94 0.38 -24.26 -13.20
N THR A 95 1.14 -25.33 -13.40
CA THR A 95 2.25 -25.32 -14.37
C THR A 95 1.73 -25.73 -15.74
N VAL A 96 1.86 -24.85 -16.72
CA VAL A 96 1.45 -25.07 -18.11
C VAL A 96 2.69 -25.19 -18.98
N LYS A 97 2.72 -26.20 -19.85
CA LYS A 97 3.77 -26.35 -20.87
C LYS A 97 3.23 -25.84 -22.18
N VAL A 98 3.84 -24.79 -22.72
CA VAL A 98 3.39 -24.12 -23.93
C VAL A 98 4.53 -24.14 -24.95
N ASP A 99 4.18 -24.37 -26.22
CA ASP A 99 5.12 -24.23 -27.32
C ASP A 99 5.39 -22.73 -27.52
N ARG A 100 6.62 -22.37 -27.94
CA ARG A 100 7.10 -20.99 -27.93
C ARG A 100 6.23 -20.02 -28.76
N ASP A 101 5.60 -20.54 -29.82
CA ASP A 101 4.76 -19.77 -30.74
C ASP A 101 3.34 -19.51 -30.18
N ASP A 102 2.86 -20.36 -29.27
CA ASP A 102 1.54 -20.22 -28.64
C ASP A 102 1.56 -19.35 -27.37
N ALA A 103 2.75 -19.05 -26.84
CA ALA A 103 2.92 -18.25 -25.62
C ALA A 103 2.31 -16.84 -25.75
N VAL A 104 2.36 -16.24 -26.94
CA VAL A 104 1.81 -14.89 -27.20
C VAL A 104 0.29 -14.88 -27.13
N THR A 105 -0.37 -15.86 -27.75
CA THR A 105 -1.84 -16.01 -27.73
C THR A 105 -2.35 -16.24 -26.31
N TYR A 106 -1.62 -17.05 -25.55
CA TYR A 106 -1.95 -17.34 -24.16
C TYR A 106 -1.81 -16.10 -23.26
N LEU A 107 -0.74 -15.31 -23.45
CA LEU A 107 -0.54 -14.02 -22.78
C LEU A 107 -1.65 -13.01 -23.10
N GLN A 108 -2.10 -12.93 -24.36
CA GLN A 108 -3.19 -12.04 -24.76
C GLN A 108 -4.51 -12.38 -24.06
N ALA A 109 -4.80 -13.66 -23.82
CA ALA A 109 -6.00 -14.08 -23.11
C ALA A 109 -5.98 -13.61 -21.64
N ALA A 110 -4.85 -13.81 -20.94
CA ALA A 110 -4.68 -13.37 -19.55
C ALA A 110 -4.78 -11.84 -19.39
N MET A 111 -4.38 -11.07 -20.42
CA MET A 111 -4.46 -9.61 -20.42
C MET A 111 -5.87 -9.03 -20.55
N ARG A 112 -6.88 -9.86 -20.88
CA ARG A 112 -8.28 -9.41 -21.02
C ARG A 112 -9.07 -9.44 -19.71
N GLU A 113 -8.52 -10.07 -18.67
CA GLU A 113 -9.15 -10.16 -17.36
C GLU A 113 -8.82 -8.93 -16.49
N SER A 114 -9.75 -8.50 -15.63
CA SER A 114 -9.52 -7.39 -14.70
C SER A 114 -8.52 -7.80 -13.62
N THR A 115 -7.31 -7.28 -13.68
CA THR A 115 -6.21 -7.74 -12.80
C THR A 115 -5.61 -6.57 -12.00
N ASP A 116 -5.17 -6.89 -10.78
CA ASP A 116 -4.48 -5.93 -9.91
C ASP A 116 -2.99 -5.84 -10.24
N LEU A 117 -2.41 -6.94 -10.72
CA LEU A 117 -1.04 -7.05 -11.20
C LEU A 117 -0.99 -8.08 -12.33
N LEU A 118 -0.34 -7.71 -13.43
CA LEU A 118 0.05 -8.63 -14.49
C LEU A 118 1.56 -8.88 -14.42
N VAL A 119 1.99 -10.13 -14.41
CA VAL A 119 3.43 -10.47 -14.42
C VAL A 119 3.79 -11.26 -15.68
N ILE A 120 4.86 -10.87 -16.36
CA ILE A 120 5.37 -11.57 -17.54
C ILE A 120 6.90 -11.66 -17.42
N SER A 121 7.47 -12.81 -17.05
CA SER A 121 8.92 -12.89 -16.78
C SER A 121 9.80 -12.84 -18.04
N HIS A 122 9.25 -13.08 -19.24
CA HIS A 122 10.02 -13.09 -20.48
C HIS A 122 9.71 -11.91 -21.40
N PHE A 123 10.63 -10.95 -21.50
CA PHE A 123 10.45 -9.71 -22.27
C PHE A 123 10.11 -9.92 -23.75
N SER A 124 10.68 -10.90 -24.45
CA SER A 124 10.32 -11.11 -25.87
C SER A 124 8.87 -11.57 -26.02
N ALA A 125 8.34 -12.31 -25.05
CA ALA A 125 6.96 -12.75 -25.03
C ALA A 125 6.04 -11.58 -24.61
N CYS A 126 6.50 -10.74 -23.67
CA CYS A 126 5.86 -9.48 -23.31
C CYS A 126 5.70 -8.56 -24.53
N LEU A 127 6.77 -8.33 -25.30
CA LEU A 127 6.75 -7.52 -26.52
C LEU A 127 5.71 -8.01 -27.53
N GLY A 128 5.73 -9.31 -27.86
CA GLY A 128 4.76 -9.89 -28.80
C GLY A 128 3.30 -9.78 -28.34
N ALA A 129 3.05 -10.02 -27.05
CA ALA A 129 1.70 -9.93 -26.48
C ALA A 129 1.17 -8.48 -26.44
N THR A 130 2.01 -7.54 -26.05
CA THR A 130 1.65 -6.12 -25.92
C THR A 130 1.53 -5.39 -27.27
N ASP A 131 2.34 -5.72 -28.29
CA ASP A 131 2.25 -5.13 -29.63
C ASP A 131 0.90 -5.41 -30.31
N SER A 132 0.35 -6.60 -30.10
CA SER A 132 -0.91 -7.06 -30.71
C SER A 132 -2.17 -6.41 -30.15
N LEU A 133 -2.13 -5.91 -28.91
CA LEU A 133 -3.31 -5.43 -28.17
C LEU A 133 -3.58 -3.94 -28.37
N HIS A 134 -2.79 -3.22 -29.16
CA HIS A 134 -2.78 -1.75 -29.17
C HIS A 134 -2.63 -1.12 -27.76
N ALA A 135 -2.22 -1.91 -26.76
CA ALA A 135 -1.84 -1.48 -25.42
C ALA A 135 -0.44 -0.84 -25.45
N ARG A 136 -0.19 -0.02 -26.47
CA ARG A 136 1.03 0.78 -26.56
C ARG A 136 0.99 1.73 -25.37
N PHE A 137 2.06 1.74 -24.57
CA PHE A 137 2.39 2.84 -23.66
C PHE A 137 2.42 4.13 -24.49
N GLY A 138 1.28 4.83 -24.51
CA GLY A 138 0.99 5.85 -25.51
C GLY A 138 -0.35 6.54 -25.26
N PRO A 139 -0.56 7.73 -25.85
CA PRO A 139 -1.74 8.56 -25.60
C PRO A 139 -3.02 7.82 -26.04
N GLY A 140 -3.91 7.55 -25.07
CA GLY A 140 -5.16 6.81 -25.27
C GLY A 140 -5.22 5.42 -24.64
N ALA A 141 -4.11 4.91 -24.07
CA ALA A 141 -4.13 3.68 -23.29
C ALA A 141 -5.00 3.83 -22.03
N ALA A 142 -5.74 2.76 -21.68
CA ALA A 142 -6.46 2.65 -20.42
C ALA A 142 -5.51 2.93 -19.23
N PRO A 143 -6.01 3.48 -18.09
CA PRO A 143 -5.18 3.79 -16.92
C PRO A 143 -4.21 2.63 -16.63
N GLY A 144 -2.92 2.96 -16.54
CA GLY A 144 -1.79 2.07 -16.75
C GLY A 144 -1.97 0.69 -16.11
N LEU A 145 -2.00 -0.33 -16.96
CA LEU A 145 -1.97 -1.72 -16.53
C LEU A 145 -0.72 -1.91 -15.64
N PRO A 146 -0.86 -2.27 -14.35
CA PRO A 146 0.28 -2.54 -13.49
C PRO A 146 0.94 -3.84 -13.96
N LEU A 147 1.90 -3.68 -14.86
CA LEU A 147 2.69 -4.74 -15.47
C LEU A 147 4.04 -4.85 -14.75
N LEU A 148 4.44 -6.06 -14.40
CA LEU A 148 5.77 -6.39 -13.93
C LEU A 148 6.45 -7.37 -14.90
N THR A 149 7.64 -7.03 -15.37
CA THR A 149 8.43 -7.90 -16.24
C THR A 149 9.90 -7.89 -15.85
N SER A 150 10.72 -8.71 -16.49
CA SER A 150 12.17 -8.76 -16.30
C SER A 150 12.91 -8.67 -17.63
N ILE A 151 14.06 -7.99 -17.60
CA ILE A 151 14.99 -7.91 -18.71
C ILE A 151 16.42 -8.19 -18.21
N ALA A 152 17.18 -8.90 -19.03
CA ALA A 152 18.63 -8.91 -18.91
C ALA A 152 19.18 -7.48 -19.15
N GLY A 153 20.24 -7.10 -18.44
CA GLY A 153 20.85 -5.75 -18.55
C GLY A 153 21.17 -5.32 -19.99
N GLN A 154 21.60 -6.23 -20.85
CA GLN A 154 21.86 -5.96 -22.27
C GLN A 154 20.61 -5.52 -23.08
N CYS A 155 19.41 -5.78 -22.57
CA CYS A 155 18.14 -5.45 -23.21
C CYS A 155 17.59 -4.07 -22.79
N ILE A 156 18.29 -3.32 -21.92
CA ILE A 156 17.85 -2.00 -21.43
C ILE A 156 17.54 -1.03 -22.59
N HIS A 157 18.41 -0.96 -23.61
CA HIS A 157 18.17 -0.09 -24.76
C HIS A 157 16.88 -0.47 -25.51
N LYS A 158 16.66 -1.77 -25.72
CA LYS A 158 15.44 -2.28 -26.39
C LYS A 158 14.19 -1.96 -25.56
N TRP A 159 14.27 -2.10 -24.23
CA TRP A 159 13.20 -1.68 -23.32
C TRP A 159 12.90 -0.19 -23.42
N HIS A 160 13.92 0.69 -23.39
CA HIS A 160 13.69 2.14 -23.49
C HIS A 160 13.03 2.55 -24.80
N CYS A 161 13.44 1.97 -25.93
CA CYS A 161 12.79 2.23 -27.23
C CYS A 161 11.33 1.77 -27.23
N TYR A 162 11.05 0.62 -26.63
CA TYR A 162 9.72 0.04 -26.59
C TYR A 162 8.78 0.79 -25.63
N ALA A 163 9.19 0.99 -24.38
CA ALA A 163 8.43 1.66 -23.35
C ALA A 163 8.39 3.18 -23.52
N ARG A 164 9.15 3.77 -24.47
CA ARG A 164 9.26 5.22 -24.70
C ARG A 164 9.53 6.04 -23.41
N GLN A 165 10.35 5.51 -22.50
CA GLN A 165 10.63 6.06 -21.15
C GLN A 165 9.51 5.88 -20.10
N GLU A 166 8.46 5.12 -20.41
CA GLU A 166 7.36 4.80 -19.49
C GLU A 166 7.59 3.43 -18.83
N GLY A 167 8.47 3.39 -17.84
CA GLY A 167 8.69 2.21 -17.00
C GLY A 167 9.65 2.48 -15.85
N THR A 168 9.44 1.85 -14.70
CA THR A 168 10.32 1.94 -13.53
C THR A 168 11.32 0.79 -13.55
N MET A 169 12.61 1.11 -13.65
CA MET A 169 13.67 0.11 -13.52
C MET A 169 13.84 -0.29 -12.05
N LEU A 170 13.83 -1.59 -11.80
CA LEU A 170 13.87 -2.19 -10.47
C LEU A 170 15.10 -3.08 -10.34
N SER A 171 15.74 -3.01 -9.18
CA SER A 171 16.75 -3.99 -8.79
C SER A 171 16.08 -5.35 -8.52
N PRO A 172 16.78 -6.48 -8.72
CA PRO A 172 16.25 -7.83 -8.54
C PRO A 172 16.18 -8.21 -7.06
N ASP A 173 15.45 -7.42 -6.27
CA ASP A 173 15.22 -7.67 -4.85
C ASP A 173 13.77 -7.34 -4.45
N LEU A 174 13.29 -8.03 -3.42
CA LEU A 174 11.90 -7.92 -2.97
C LEU A 174 11.57 -6.52 -2.42
N ALA A 175 12.53 -5.79 -1.86
CA ALA A 175 12.28 -4.44 -1.34
C ALA A 175 12.05 -3.45 -2.49
N SER A 176 12.77 -3.59 -3.60
CA SER A 176 12.54 -2.82 -4.82
C SER A 176 11.16 -3.09 -5.43
N LEU A 177 10.71 -4.36 -5.45
CA LEU A 177 9.37 -4.73 -5.92
C LEU A 177 8.25 -4.13 -5.07
N TRP A 178 8.36 -4.23 -3.74
CA TRP A 178 7.38 -3.62 -2.83
C TRP A 178 7.37 -2.10 -2.89
N ALA A 179 8.53 -1.48 -3.02
CA ALA A 179 8.61 -0.03 -3.16
C ALA A 179 8.06 0.47 -4.51
N TRP A 180 8.10 -0.36 -5.56
CA TRP A 180 7.45 -0.10 -6.83
C TRP A 180 5.94 -0.28 -6.78
N TRP A 181 5.46 -1.40 -6.22
CA TRP A 181 4.04 -1.64 -5.96
C TRP A 181 3.44 -0.48 -5.17
N GLY A 182 4.19 -0.05 -4.15
CA GLY A 182 4.02 1.25 -3.53
C GLY A 182 2.93 1.27 -2.46
N PRO A 183 2.97 2.26 -1.55
CA PRO A 183 2.06 2.34 -0.42
C PRO A 183 0.63 2.75 -0.81
N GLU A 184 0.36 3.05 -2.08
CA GLU A 184 -1.00 3.40 -2.54
C GLU A 184 -1.96 2.20 -2.46
N HIS A 185 -1.44 0.97 -2.53
CA HIS A 185 -2.22 -0.26 -2.35
C HIS A 185 -2.47 -0.65 -0.90
N LEU A 186 -1.86 0.06 0.08
CA LEU A 186 -1.88 -0.31 1.50
C LEU A 186 -3.30 -0.43 2.07
N TYR A 187 -4.18 0.52 1.75
CA TYR A 187 -5.57 0.49 2.25
C TYR A 187 -6.33 -0.72 1.73
N ARG A 188 -6.16 -1.02 0.44
CA ARG A 188 -6.80 -2.16 -0.19
C ARG A 188 -6.24 -3.47 0.35
N ASP A 189 -4.94 -3.58 0.53
CA ASP A 189 -4.28 -4.75 1.13
C ASP A 189 -4.83 -5.05 2.54
N LEU A 190 -4.93 -4.02 3.38
CA LEU A 190 -5.51 -4.15 4.71
C LEU A 190 -6.96 -4.64 4.64
N ALA A 191 -7.78 -4.04 3.78
CA ALA A 191 -9.19 -4.39 3.62
C ALA A 191 -9.41 -5.82 3.07
N LEU A 192 -8.59 -6.25 2.10
CA LEU A 192 -8.61 -7.60 1.54
C LEU A 192 -8.32 -8.67 2.59
N GLY A 193 -7.47 -8.36 3.58
CA GLY A 193 -7.19 -9.27 4.69
C GLY A 193 -8.30 -9.37 5.74
N VAL A 194 -9.33 -8.50 5.70
CA VAL A 194 -10.43 -8.52 6.68
C VAL A 194 -11.41 -9.67 6.38
N ALA A 195 -11.70 -10.47 7.40
CA ALA A 195 -12.71 -11.53 7.32
C ALA A 195 -14.14 -10.96 7.23
N ALA A 196 -15.02 -11.64 6.49
CA ALA A 196 -16.44 -11.31 6.41
C ALA A 196 -17.17 -11.77 7.69
N GLN A 197 -16.91 -11.07 8.79
CA GLN A 197 -17.49 -11.35 10.11
C GLN A 197 -18.56 -10.31 10.47
N GLU A 198 -19.53 -10.71 11.29
CA GLU A 198 -20.57 -9.82 11.80
C GLU A 198 -20.02 -8.80 12.80
N ILE A 199 -20.68 -7.64 12.84
CA ILE A 199 -20.37 -6.56 13.78
C ILE A 199 -21.22 -6.75 15.02
N ARG A 200 -20.59 -6.79 16.20
CA ARG A 200 -21.31 -6.86 17.48
C ARG A 200 -21.89 -5.51 17.88
N ARG A 201 -21.11 -4.44 17.67
CA ARG A 201 -21.49 -3.09 18.11
C ARG A 201 -20.75 -2.02 17.33
N ILE A 202 -21.43 -0.89 17.07
CA ILE A 202 -20.82 0.36 16.62
C ILE A 202 -21.13 1.44 17.64
N VAL A 203 -20.11 2.19 18.07
CA VAL A 203 -20.25 3.33 18.97
C VAL A 203 -19.63 4.56 18.32
N CYS A 204 -20.41 5.63 18.21
CA CYS A 204 -19.96 6.90 17.66
C CYS A 204 -20.00 7.95 18.77
N GLY A 205 -18.84 8.50 19.10
CA GLY A 205 -18.68 9.65 19.98
C GLY A 205 -18.42 10.93 19.18
N PRO A 206 -18.18 12.07 19.84
CA PRO A 206 -17.91 13.34 19.14
C PRO A 206 -16.56 13.37 18.40
N ARG A 207 -15.61 12.51 18.81
CA ARG A 207 -14.21 12.50 18.30
C ARG A 207 -13.75 11.16 17.76
N TRP A 208 -14.43 10.07 18.10
CA TRP A 208 -14.00 8.71 17.79
C TRP A 208 -15.18 7.85 17.40
N ILE A 209 -14.94 6.93 16.47
CA ILE A 209 -15.81 5.81 16.21
C ILE A 209 -15.13 4.52 16.68
N MET A 210 -15.92 3.63 17.24
CA MET A 210 -15.52 2.30 17.69
C MET A 210 -16.39 1.26 16.98
N ILE A 211 -15.76 0.21 16.48
CA ILE A 211 -16.41 -0.97 15.91
C ILE A 211 -15.92 -2.19 16.67
N GLU A 212 -16.85 -2.98 17.19
CA GLU A 212 -16.56 -4.22 17.90
C GLU A 212 -16.90 -5.40 17.00
N GLY A 213 -15.88 -6.22 16.73
CA GLY A 213 -15.99 -7.48 16.01
C GLY A 213 -15.95 -8.68 16.96
N PRO A 214 -15.89 -9.91 16.41
CA PRO A 214 -15.85 -11.11 17.22
C PRO A 214 -14.57 -11.27 18.06
N GLY A 215 -13.42 -10.91 17.49
CA GLY A 215 -12.10 -11.12 18.09
C GLY A 215 -11.42 -9.88 18.67
N GLY A 216 -11.94 -8.68 18.38
CA GLY A 216 -11.29 -7.42 18.71
C GLY A 216 -12.20 -6.21 18.60
N VAL A 217 -11.66 -5.06 19.00
CA VAL A 217 -12.32 -3.76 18.89
C VAL A 217 -11.39 -2.83 18.16
N GLY A 218 -11.91 -2.15 17.15
CA GLY A 218 -11.19 -1.14 16.41
C GLY A 218 -11.73 0.24 16.69
N VAL A 219 -10.83 1.22 16.69
CA VAL A 219 -11.15 2.64 16.86
C VAL A 219 -10.52 3.46 15.74
N ALA A 220 -11.17 4.57 15.41
CA ALA A 220 -10.63 5.59 14.51
C ALA A 220 -11.07 6.99 14.95
N ALA A 221 -10.21 7.98 14.74
CA ALA A 221 -10.55 9.36 14.98
C ALA A 221 -11.53 9.85 13.90
N LEU A 222 -12.52 10.63 14.31
CA LEU A 222 -13.44 11.29 13.39
C LEU A 222 -12.80 12.61 12.92
N PRO A 223 -12.65 12.83 11.61
CA PRO A 223 -12.03 14.04 11.08
C PRO A 223 -12.93 15.27 11.18
N CYS A 224 -14.25 15.06 11.29
CA CYS A 224 -15.27 16.08 11.42
C CYS A 224 -16.41 15.59 12.32
N HIS A 225 -17.35 16.48 12.65
CA HIS A 225 -18.49 16.14 13.50
C HIS A 225 -19.36 15.04 12.85
N PRO A 226 -19.76 13.97 13.55
CA PRO A 226 -20.43 12.80 12.94
C PRO A 226 -21.90 13.01 12.53
N ARG A 227 -22.37 14.24 12.29
CA ARG A 227 -23.79 14.53 11.99
C ARG A 227 -24.31 13.72 10.80
N GLU A 228 -23.49 13.59 9.75
CA GLU A 228 -23.83 12.85 8.54
C GLU A 228 -23.64 11.33 8.71
N LEU A 229 -22.81 10.90 9.66
CA LEU A 229 -22.56 9.49 9.94
C LEU A 229 -23.67 8.86 10.79
N LEU A 230 -24.21 9.59 11.77
CA LEU A 230 -25.20 9.07 12.73
C LEU A 230 -26.42 8.39 12.07
N PRO A 231 -27.08 8.98 11.04
CA PRO A 231 -28.21 8.34 10.36
C PRO A 231 -27.83 7.06 9.59
N ARG A 232 -26.55 6.91 9.24
CA ARG A 232 -26.03 5.78 8.44
C ARG A 232 -25.70 4.57 9.32
N LEU A 233 -25.46 4.77 10.62
CA LEU A 233 -25.01 3.72 11.54
C LEU A 233 -25.91 2.47 11.56
N PRO A 234 -27.27 2.56 11.59
CA PRO A 234 -28.11 1.38 11.57
C PRO A 234 -27.95 0.51 10.32
N LYS A 235 -27.68 1.13 9.16
CA LYS A 235 -27.41 0.43 7.91
C LYS A 235 -26.01 -0.18 7.91
N LEU A 236 -25.02 0.55 8.41
CA LEU A 236 -23.63 0.07 8.53
C LEU A 236 -23.51 -1.11 9.51
N ALA A 237 -24.28 -1.11 10.59
CA ALA A 237 -24.31 -2.20 11.57
C ALA A 237 -24.82 -3.54 11.00
N ARG A 238 -25.52 -3.53 9.85
CA ARG A 238 -26.00 -4.73 9.15
C ARG A 238 -24.99 -5.29 8.14
N ARG A 239 -23.86 -4.61 7.96
CA ARG A 239 -22.77 -5.03 7.07
C ARG A 239 -21.79 -5.91 7.84
N SER A 240 -20.99 -6.67 7.10
CA SER A 240 -19.81 -7.35 7.64
C SER A 240 -18.63 -6.40 7.86
N LEU A 241 -17.66 -6.81 8.69
CA LEU A 241 -16.39 -6.08 8.86
C LEU A 241 -15.66 -5.88 7.52
N ARG A 242 -15.71 -6.87 6.61
CA ARG A 242 -15.11 -6.76 5.27
C ARG A 242 -15.76 -5.67 4.44
N GLU A 243 -17.09 -5.62 4.42
CA GLU A 243 -17.82 -4.59 3.68
C GLU A 243 -17.55 -3.18 4.24
N LEU A 244 -17.42 -3.04 5.56
CA LEU A 244 -17.02 -1.76 6.16
C LEU A 244 -15.55 -1.42 5.87
N ALA A 245 -14.64 -2.39 5.89
CA ALA A 245 -13.24 -2.18 5.54
C ALA A 245 -13.09 -1.73 4.08
N ALA A 246 -13.92 -2.24 3.16
CA ALA A 246 -13.93 -1.84 1.75
C ALA A 246 -14.27 -0.35 1.53
N LEU A 247 -14.88 0.33 2.50
CA LEU A 247 -15.07 1.78 2.47
C LEU A 247 -13.73 2.55 2.44
N SER A 248 -12.59 1.88 2.67
CA SER A 248 -11.26 2.47 2.51
C SER A 248 -10.94 2.88 1.07
N ALA A 249 -11.75 2.50 0.09
CA ALA A 249 -11.68 3.01 -1.28
C ALA A 249 -12.30 4.41 -1.44
N SER A 250 -13.15 4.83 -0.50
CA SER A 250 -13.83 6.12 -0.50
C SER A 250 -12.86 7.28 -0.18
N TRP A 251 -13.17 8.45 -0.72
CA TRP A 251 -12.53 9.72 -0.35
C TRP A 251 -13.36 10.50 0.68
N ASP A 252 -14.54 10.00 1.06
CA ASP A 252 -15.31 10.58 2.16
C ASP A 252 -14.59 10.35 3.50
N PRO A 253 -14.31 11.42 4.28
CA PRO A 253 -13.55 11.29 5.52
C PRO A 253 -14.24 10.43 6.60
N LEU A 254 -15.58 10.40 6.63
CA LEU A 254 -16.33 9.59 7.60
C LEU A 254 -16.31 8.10 7.20
N ASP A 255 -16.42 7.79 5.91
CA ASP A 255 -16.22 6.44 5.37
C ASP A 255 -14.83 5.90 5.71
N MET A 256 -13.79 6.73 5.56
CA MET A 256 -12.43 6.35 5.93
C MET A 256 -12.31 6.05 7.43
N ALA A 257 -12.93 6.84 8.30
CA ALA A 257 -12.93 6.56 9.74
C ALA A 257 -13.64 5.24 10.07
N VAL A 258 -14.79 4.97 9.44
CA VAL A 258 -15.50 3.68 9.58
C VAL A 258 -14.63 2.52 9.10
N ALA A 259 -13.99 2.66 7.93
CA ALA A 259 -13.15 1.63 7.35
C ALA A 259 -11.96 1.27 8.25
N ILE A 260 -11.24 2.28 8.75
CA ILE A 260 -10.10 2.06 9.64
C ILE A 260 -10.54 1.42 10.96
N ALA A 261 -11.68 1.84 11.53
CA ALA A 261 -12.21 1.18 12.72
C ALA A 261 -12.60 -0.28 12.46
N ALA A 262 -13.16 -0.61 11.30
CA ALA A 262 -13.51 -1.99 10.93
C ALA A 262 -12.26 -2.85 10.70
N ILE A 263 -11.25 -2.31 10.01
CA ILE A 263 -9.93 -2.93 9.83
C ILE A 263 -9.31 -3.25 11.20
N ASN A 264 -9.29 -2.28 12.12
CA ASN A 264 -8.75 -2.48 13.46
C ASN A 264 -9.54 -3.49 14.29
N ALA A 265 -10.87 -3.57 14.12
CA ALA A 265 -11.67 -4.58 14.82
C ALA A 265 -11.28 -6.01 14.43
N HIS A 266 -10.74 -6.21 13.22
CA HIS A 266 -10.21 -7.48 12.75
C HIS A 266 -8.76 -7.73 13.18
N TYR A 267 -7.86 -6.75 12.98
CA TYR A 267 -6.43 -6.93 13.25
C TYR A 267 -6.04 -6.76 14.72
N ASN A 268 -6.71 -5.86 15.47
CA ASN A 268 -6.37 -5.56 16.86
C ASN A 268 -7.12 -6.51 17.80
N ARG A 269 -6.81 -7.80 17.67
CA ARG A 269 -7.43 -8.86 18.47
C ARG A 269 -6.96 -8.82 19.91
N ARG A 270 -7.84 -9.25 20.82
CA ARG A 270 -7.55 -9.29 22.26
C ARG A 270 -6.40 -10.24 22.61
N ASP A 271 -6.25 -11.30 21.81
CA ASP A 271 -5.25 -12.35 21.97
C ASP A 271 -3.92 -12.07 21.27
N VAL A 272 -3.71 -10.88 20.70
CA VAL A 272 -2.39 -10.51 20.18
C VAL A 272 -1.42 -10.38 21.35
N ASP A 273 -0.43 -11.25 21.37
CA ASP A 273 0.71 -11.15 22.28
C ASP A 273 1.86 -10.41 21.59
N ALA A 274 2.24 -9.26 22.14
CA ALA A 274 3.28 -8.41 21.60
C ALA A 274 3.80 -7.47 22.71
N PRO A 275 5.05 -6.97 22.57
CA PRO A 275 5.64 -6.09 23.57
C PRO A 275 4.81 -4.83 23.83
N ALA A 276 4.64 -4.50 25.10
CA ALA A 276 3.91 -3.31 25.54
C ALA A 276 4.59 -2.01 25.08
N GLY A 277 3.77 -0.97 24.90
CA GLY A 277 4.20 0.36 24.47
C GLY A 277 4.17 0.53 22.95
N ASN A 278 4.90 1.54 22.46
CA ASN A 278 4.80 2.01 21.08
C ASN A 278 6.08 1.84 20.24
N GLY A 279 7.14 1.25 20.82
CA GLY A 279 8.40 0.98 20.12
C GLY A 279 9.25 2.19 19.70
N VAL A 280 8.77 3.43 19.82
CA VAL A 280 9.47 4.60 19.24
C VAL A 280 10.81 4.93 19.92
N ARG A 281 11.05 4.41 21.13
CA ARG A 281 12.35 4.54 21.81
C ARG A 281 13.49 3.90 21.01
N ALA A 282 13.20 2.94 20.13
CA ALA A 282 14.17 2.36 19.22
C ALA A 282 14.81 3.42 18.28
N PHE A 283 14.12 4.54 18.04
CA PHE A 283 14.60 5.61 17.17
C PHE A 283 15.43 6.68 17.89
N ARG A 284 15.65 6.56 19.21
CA ARG A 284 16.39 7.58 19.97
C ARG A 284 17.85 7.75 19.53
N HIS A 285 18.45 6.69 19.00
CA HIS A 285 19.88 6.62 18.67
C HIS A 285 20.15 6.49 17.17
N VAL A 286 19.15 6.75 16.32
CA VAL A 286 19.37 6.75 14.87
C VAL A 286 20.23 7.94 14.45
N PRO A 287 21.10 7.79 13.44
CA PRO A 287 21.81 8.92 12.87
C PRO A 287 20.84 9.86 12.15
N GLY A 288 20.95 11.16 12.40
CA GLY A 288 20.09 12.19 11.81
C GLY A 288 18.86 12.54 12.67
N GLN A 289 18.07 13.48 12.18
CA GLN A 289 16.92 14.00 12.93
C GLN A 289 15.71 13.08 12.82
N VAL A 290 15.02 12.81 13.93
CA VAL A 290 13.74 12.10 13.92
C VAL A 290 12.62 13.10 13.60
N VAL A 291 11.80 12.80 12.61
CA VAL A 291 10.65 13.63 12.24
C VAL A 291 9.37 13.01 12.78
N VAL A 292 8.58 13.77 13.54
CA VAL A 292 7.31 13.33 14.11
C VAL A 292 6.17 14.01 13.35
N VAL A 293 5.21 13.24 12.85
CA VAL A 293 4.09 13.72 12.05
C VAL A 293 2.78 13.56 12.82
N GLY A 294 2.15 14.68 13.12
CA GLY A 294 0.90 14.77 13.86
C GLY A 294 1.08 14.96 15.37
N ALA A 295 -0.02 15.23 16.05
CA ALA A 295 -0.02 15.45 17.49
C ALA A 295 0.28 14.14 18.24
N PHE A 296 1.48 14.06 18.84
CA PHE A 296 1.90 12.92 19.64
C PHE A 296 2.15 13.37 21.08
N PRO A 297 1.21 13.12 22.02
CA PRO A 297 1.40 13.50 23.41
C PRO A 297 2.65 12.86 24.03
N GLY A 298 3.51 13.68 24.66
CA GLY A 298 4.69 13.20 25.38
C GLY A 298 5.89 12.83 24.50
N VAL A 299 5.85 13.16 23.20
CA VAL A 299 6.95 12.82 22.28
C VAL A 299 8.28 13.46 22.66
N ASP A 300 8.26 14.69 23.17
CA ASP A 300 9.47 15.43 23.55
C ASP A 300 10.27 14.69 24.63
N GLY A 301 9.59 14.02 25.57
CA GLY A 301 10.25 13.19 26.59
C GLY A 301 10.79 11.86 26.04
N MET A 302 10.23 11.37 24.94
CA MET A 302 10.64 10.11 24.30
C MET A 302 11.75 10.30 23.27
N LEU A 303 11.71 11.43 22.56
CA LEU A 303 12.57 11.79 21.44
C LEU A 303 12.99 13.26 21.59
N PRO A 304 13.96 13.57 22.47
CA PRO A 304 14.24 14.94 22.94
C PRO A 304 14.78 15.93 21.89
N ASN A 305 14.98 15.52 20.64
CA ASN A 305 15.48 16.35 19.54
C ASN A 305 14.69 16.15 18.23
N CYS A 306 13.42 15.75 18.31
CA CYS A 306 12.62 15.51 17.12
C CYS A 306 12.12 16.81 16.45
N ALA A 307 12.07 16.83 15.12
CA ALA A 307 11.32 17.84 14.38
C ALA A 307 9.86 17.41 14.31
N LEU A 308 8.96 18.14 14.97
CA LEU A 308 7.53 17.82 14.96
C LEU A 308 6.79 18.67 13.93
N ALA A 309 6.04 18.02 13.04
CA ALA A 309 5.17 18.66 12.07
C ALA A 309 3.69 18.36 12.38
N GLU A 310 2.86 19.39 12.39
CA GLU A 310 1.41 19.26 12.62
C GLU A 310 0.60 20.24 11.76
N ALA A 311 -0.72 20.03 11.70
CA ALA A 311 -1.61 20.81 10.84
C ALA A 311 -1.75 22.27 11.30
N ASP A 312 -1.75 22.49 12.62
CA ASP A 312 -1.81 23.80 13.27
C ASP A 312 -0.57 23.95 14.18
N PRO A 313 0.59 24.32 13.59
CA PRO A 313 1.87 24.25 14.30
C PRO A 313 1.99 25.35 15.36
N ARG A 314 2.29 24.93 16.58
CA ARG A 314 2.69 25.83 17.67
C ARG A 314 4.12 26.36 17.44
N PRO A 315 4.54 27.44 18.13
CA PRO A 315 5.92 27.90 18.09
C PRO A 315 6.92 26.74 18.32
N GLY A 316 7.94 26.65 17.47
CA GLY A 316 8.93 25.56 17.50
C GLY A 316 8.54 24.27 16.75
N ARG A 317 7.38 24.25 16.08
CA ARG A 317 6.90 23.13 15.26
C ARG A 317 6.80 23.52 13.80
N PHE A 318 6.80 22.52 12.94
CA PHE A 318 6.74 22.69 11.49
C PHE A 318 5.32 22.53 10.95
N PRO A 319 4.93 23.26 9.89
CA PRO A 319 3.70 22.96 9.16
C PRO A 319 3.85 21.65 8.36
N ILE A 320 2.74 20.98 8.05
CA ILE A 320 2.73 19.72 7.25
C ILE A 320 3.43 19.86 5.89
N VAL A 321 3.43 21.05 5.29
CA VAL A 321 4.12 21.31 4.00
C VAL A 321 5.65 21.20 4.11
N ALA A 322 6.23 21.34 5.31
CA ALA A 322 7.67 21.18 5.50
C ALA A 322 8.13 19.71 5.33
N LEU A 323 7.20 18.75 5.36
CA LEU A 323 7.53 17.32 5.32
C LEU A 323 8.28 16.90 4.04
N ASP A 324 8.06 17.57 2.91
CA ASP A 324 8.78 17.31 1.65
C ASP A 324 10.28 17.65 1.76
N SER A 325 10.65 18.57 2.66
CA SER A 325 12.04 18.92 2.95
C SER A 325 12.62 18.08 4.09
N LEU A 326 11.80 17.74 5.10
CA LEU A 326 12.26 17.08 6.31
C LEU A 326 12.42 15.56 6.14
N LEU A 327 11.44 14.87 5.55
CA LEU A 327 11.39 13.41 5.52
C LEU A 327 12.48 12.75 4.65
N PRO A 328 12.89 13.29 3.48
CA PRO A 328 13.94 12.65 2.67
C PRO A 328 15.29 12.52 3.40
N GLY A 329 15.62 13.51 4.23
CA GLY A 329 16.87 13.59 5.00
C GLY A 329 16.80 13.04 6.42
N CYS A 330 15.62 12.64 6.91
CA CYS A 330 15.45 12.27 8.32
C CYS A 330 16.18 10.96 8.68
N GLY A 331 16.55 10.81 9.95
CA GLY A 331 17.09 9.55 10.47
C GLY A 331 16.01 8.49 10.65
N ALA A 332 14.82 8.91 11.06
CA ALA A 332 13.61 8.10 11.19
C ALA A 332 12.37 8.98 11.16
N ALA A 333 11.21 8.39 10.91
CA ALA A 333 9.91 9.07 11.00
C ALA A 333 8.98 8.38 11.99
N VAL A 334 8.26 9.15 12.80
CA VAL A 334 7.17 8.68 13.67
C VAL A 334 5.88 9.33 13.21
N VAL A 335 4.95 8.53 12.71
CA VAL A 335 3.70 8.99 12.09
C VAL A 335 2.52 8.62 12.98
N ASN A 336 1.69 9.60 13.33
CA ASN A 336 0.43 9.34 14.03
C ASN A 336 -0.54 8.56 13.13
N ALA A 337 -1.23 7.57 13.69
CA ALA A 337 -2.26 6.77 13.03
C ALA A 337 -3.39 7.57 12.35
N SER A 338 -3.62 8.84 12.72
CA SER A 338 -4.52 9.74 11.99
C SER A 338 -4.15 9.90 10.51
N ALA A 339 -2.89 9.64 10.15
CA ALA A 339 -2.42 9.61 8.76
C ALA A 339 -3.15 8.56 7.89
N LEU A 340 -3.71 7.52 8.51
CA LEU A 340 -4.55 6.54 7.82
C LEU A 340 -5.89 7.15 7.42
N VAL A 341 -6.56 7.84 8.35
CA VAL A 341 -7.91 8.41 8.13
C VAL A 341 -7.87 9.55 7.13
N ASN A 342 -6.87 10.44 7.21
CA ASN A 342 -6.73 11.57 6.29
C ASN A 342 -5.98 11.22 4.99
N ARG A 343 -5.68 9.94 4.76
CA ARG A 343 -5.01 9.42 3.56
C ARG A 343 -3.62 10.00 3.27
N SER A 344 -2.95 10.59 4.26
CA SER A 344 -1.59 11.13 4.08
C SER A 344 -0.50 10.06 4.17
N LEU A 345 -0.76 8.89 4.77
CA LEU A 345 0.25 7.85 5.01
C LEU A 345 1.02 7.42 3.74
N PRO A 346 0.40 7.14 2.58
CA PRO A 346 1.16 6.73 1.40
C PRO A 346 2.18 7.78 0.94
N ARG A 347 1.80 9.06 0.97
CA ARG A 347 2.73 10.16 0.68
C ARG A 347 3.88 10.21 1.68
N LEU A 348 3.61 10.06 2.97
CA LEU A 348 4.64 10.08 4.01
C LEU A 348 5.64 8.93 3.81
N LEU A 349 5.17 7.73 3.47
CA LEU A 349 6.03 6.58 3.18
C LEU A 349 6.88 6.78 1.92
N ARG A 350 6.34 7.45 0.88
CA ARG A 350 7.12 7.82 -0.31
C ARG A 350 8.21 8.84 0.00
N LEU A 351 7.92 9.85 0.83
CA LEU A 351 8.90 10.87 1.20
C LEU A 351 9.99 10.33 2.14
N ALA A 352 9.63 9.42 3.05
CA ALA A 352 10.53 8.75 3.97
C ALA A 352 11.11 7.44 3.41
N ARG A 353 11.14 7.27 2.08
CA ARG A 353 11.63 6.04 1.44
C ARG A 353 13.05 5.74 1.92
N HIS A 354 13.32 4.47 2.23
CA HIS A 354 14.59 3.98 2.80
C HIS A 354 14.91 4.47 4.23
N ARG A 355 13.99 5.16 4.90
CA ARG A 355 14.10 5.51 6.32
C ARG A 355 13.21 4.60 7.17
N PRO A 356 13.60 4.27 8.41
CA PRO A 356 12.71 3.56 9.32
C PRO A 356 11.53 4.45 9.71
N VAL A 357 10.32 3.94 9.51
CA VAL A 357 9.06 4.64 9.85
C VAL A 357 8.29 3.86 10.91
N ALA A 358 7.84 4.54 11.97
CA ALA A 358 6.91 3.99 12.95
C ALA A 358 5.51 4.58 12.71
N LEU A 359 4.48 3.74 12.60
CA LEU A 359 3.08 4.17 12.63
C LEU A 359 2.51 3.92 14.02
N VAL A 360 2.01 4.96 14.67
CA VAL A 360 1.67 4.91 16.10
C VAL A 360 0.32 5.54 16.40
N GLY A 361 -0.52 4.83 17.16
CA GLY A 361 -1.73 5.39 17.75
C GLY A 361 -2.86 4.36 17.83
N PRO A 362 -3.98 4.71 18.49
CA PRO A 362 -5.10 3.78 18.68
C PRO A 362 -5.71 3.26 17.37
N ALA A 363 -5.60 4.05 16.30
CA ALA A 363 -6.15 3.72 14.98
C ALA A 363 -5.19 2.90 14.09
N THR A 364 -4.05 2.45 14.61
CA THR A 364 -3.10 1.63 13.86
C THR A 364 -3.57 0.16 13.79
N PRO A 365 -3.68 -0.44 12.59
CA PRO A 365 -3.91 -1.87 12.43
C PRO A 365 -2.67 -2.66 12.85
N LEU A 366 -2.83 -3.59 13.79
CA LEU A 366 -1.77 -4.48 14.25
C LEU A 366 -1.57 -5.64 13.25
N SER A 367 -0.98 -5.33 12.10
CA SER A 367 -0.79 -6.27 10.99
C SER A 367 0.62 -6.21 10.43
N SER A 368 1.25 -7.36 10.24
CA SER A 368 2.57 -7.48 9.59
C SER A 368 2.54 -7.06 8.11
N ARG A 369 1.36 -6.98 7.48
CA ARG A 369 1.18 -6.52 6.10
C ARG A 369 1.83 -5.16 5.85
N LEU A 370 1.79 -4.29 6.86
CA LEU A 370 2.30 -2.92 6.85
C LEU A 370 3.82 -2.83 6.70
N HIS A 371 4.57 -3.85 7.12
CA HIS A 371 6.04 -3.84 7.04
C HIS A 371 6.54 -3.84 5.60
N ASP A 372 5.83 -4.53 4.71
CA ASP A 372 6.16 -4.59 3.29
C ASP A 372 5.98 -3.23 2.58
N TYR A 373 5.26 -2.29 3.20
CA TYR A 373 5.15 -0.90 2.72
C TYR A 373 6.16 0.06 3.35
N GLY A 374 7.17 -0.45 4.08
CA GLY A 374 8.26 0.34 4.65
C GLY A 374 8.07 0.79 6.10
N LEU A 375 7.04 0.29 6.79
CA LEU A 375 6.87 0.53 8.22
C LEU A 375 7.78 -0.39 9.03
N ALA A 376 8.74 0.17 9.75
CA ALA A 376 9.65 -0.58 10.62
C ALA A 376 8.98 -0.95 11.96
N VAL A 377 8.06 -0.12 12.46
CA VAL A 377 7.32 -0.36 13.70
C VAL A 377 5.85 -0.02 13.49
N VAL A 378 4.96 -0.91 13.93
CA VAL A 378 3.51 -0.71 13.91
C VAL A 378 3.01 -0.78 15.34
N ALA A 379 2.59 0.35 15.90
CA ALA A 379 2.14 0.48 17.28
C ALA A 379 0.67 0.87 17.36
N GLY A 380 -0.12 -0.03 17.95
CA GLY A 380 -1.57 0.06 18.02
C GLY A 380 -2.10 -0.08 19.44
N PHE A 381 -3.41 -0.21 19.54
CA PHE A 381 -4.14 -0.34 20.79
C PHE A 381 -5.03 -1.57 20.76
N VAL A 382 -4.92 -2.40 21.79
CA VAL A 382 -5.79 -3.56 22.03
C VAL A 382 -6.73 -3.19 23.18
N VAL A 383 -8.03 -3.34 22.93
CA VAL A 383 -9.08 -3.03 23.90
C VAL A 383 -9.35 -4.24 24.78
N ASP A 384 -9.16 -4.09 26.08
CA ASP A 384 -9.44 -5.13 27.07
C ASP A 384 -10.84 -4.93 27.69
N ASP A 385 -11.27 -3.68 27.88
CA ASP A 385 -12.60 -3.27 28.38
C ASP A 385 -13.38 -2.51 27.30
N ALA A 386 -14.15 -3.25 26.50
CA ALA A 386 -14.93 -2.68 25.41
C ALA A 386 -16.08 -1.78 25.89
N ASP A 387 -16.70 -2.10 27.04
CA ASP A 387 -17.85 -1.38 27.56
C ASP A 387 -17.45 -0.04 28.18
N GLY A 388 -16.38 -0.02 28.98
CA GLY A 388 -15.82 1.22 29.49
C GLY A 388 -15.31 2.13 28.38
N LEU A 389 -14.62 1.56 27.36
CA LEU A 389 -14.19 2.36 26.21
C LEU A 389 -15.38 2.94 25.44
N ALA A 390 -16.45 2.16 25.23
CA ALA A 390 -17.67 2.64 24.59
C ALA A 390 -18.31 3.80 25.36
N ALA A 391 -18.39 3.72 26.68
CA ALA A 391 -18.90 4.80 27.53
C ALA A 391 -18.00 6.04 27.44
N ALA A 392 -16.68 5.86 27.54
CA ALA A 392 -15.70 6.93 27.43
C ALA A 392 -15.79 7.64 26.07
N ILE A 393 -15.89 6.90 24.96
CA ILE A 393 -16.05 7.47 23.61
C ILE A 393 -17.33 8.30 23.51
N ARG A 394 -18.47 7.83 24.02
CA ARG A 394 -19.73 8.60 24.04
C ARG A 394 -19.59 9.89 24.84
N ALA A 395 -18.88 9.85 25.96
CA ALA A 395 -18.58 11.03 26.79
C ALA A 395 -17.53 11.96 26.16
N GLY A 396 -16.93 11.57 25.03
CA GLY A 396 -15.95 12.36 24.30
C GLY A 396 -14.51 12.14 24.74
N ALA A 397 -14.13 10.99 25.28
CA ALA A 397 -12.75 10.71 25.67
C ALA A 397 -11.71 11.06 24.58
N THR A 398 -10.54 11.45 25.04
CA THR A 398 -9.35 11.67 24.22
C THR A 398 -8.47 10.41 24.21
N ALA A 399 -7.55 10.31 23.24
CA ALA A 399 -6.64 9.16 23.15
C ALA A 399 -5.80 8.93 24.43
N ARG A 400 -5.60 9.96 25.26
CA ARG A 400 -4.86 9.85 26.53
C ARG A 400 -5.60 9.01 27.57
N GLU A 401 -6.92 8.91 27.48
CA GLU A 401 -7.76 8.19 28.43
C GLU A 401 -7.92 6.71 28.06
N PHE A 402 -7.57 6.34 26.82
CA PHE A 402 -7.78 4.97 26.31
C PHE A 402 -6.96 3.92 27.07
N GLY A 403 -5.79 4.29 27.61
CA GLY A 403 -4.96 3.37 28.40
C GLY A 403 -5.63 2.81 29.67
N ARG A 404 -6.80 3.33 30.09
CA ARG A 404 -7.61 2.77 31.18
C ARG A 404 -8.45 1.58 30.75
N HIS A 405 -8.69 1.41 29.45
CA HIS A 405 -9.60 0.42 28.87
C HIS A 405 -8.89 -0.60 27.97
N GLY A 406 -7.56 -0.58 27.97
CA GLY A 406 -6.76 -1.46 27.14
C GLY A 406 -5.28 -1.14 27.21
N ARG A 407 -4.52 -1.75 26.31
CA ARG A 407 -3.06 -1.70 26.27
C ARG A 407 -2.52 -1.29 24.91
N PHE A 408 -1.46 -0.50 24.91
CA PHE A 408 -0.68 -0.22 23.71
C PHE A 408 0.36 -1.33 23.52
N ILE A 409 0.45 -1.84 22.30
CA ILE A 409 1.45 -2.83 21.89
C ILE A 409 2.06 -2.43 20.56
N HIS A 410 3.22 -2.98 20.23
CA HIS A 410 3.87 -2.75 18.96
C HIS A 410 4.45 -4.02 18.33
N LEU A 411 4.40 -4.04 17.00
CA LEU A 411 4.97 -5.07 16.15
C LEU A 411 6.22 -4.47 15.46
N PRO A 412 7.44 -4.91 15.82
CA PRO A 412 8.61 -4.57 15.04
C PRO A 412 8.64 -5.39 13.74
N ALA A 413 9.16 -4.82 12.68
CA ALA A 413 9.49 -5.59 11.47
C ALA A 413 10.44 -6.73 11.85
N ALA A 414 10.20 -7.93 11.31
CA ALA A 414 11.10 -9.05 11.53
C ALA A 414 12.53 -8.66 11.10
N LYS A 415 13.53 -8.90 11.97
CA LYS A 415 14.94 -8.72 11.59
C LYS A 415 15.22 -9.65 10.41
N LYS A 416 15.47 -9.09 9.23
CA LYS A 416 16.01 -9.87 8.10
C LYS A 416 17.40 -10.34 8.52
N ALA A 417 17.70 -11.63 8.31
CA ALA A 417 18.96 -12.28 8.70
C ALA A 417 20.25 -11.70 8.04
N ALA A 418 20.14 -10.61 7.28
CA ALA A 418 21.23 -9.98 6.54
C ALA A 418 22.21 -9.16 7.42
N ASP A 419 21.86 -8.85 8.68
CA ASP A 419 22.76 -8.15 9.62
C ASP A 419 23.50 -9.12 10.58
N SER A 420 23.66 -10.39 10.18
CA SER A 420 24.51 -11.33 10.90
C SER A 420 25.98 -11.09 10.48
N PRO A 421 26.93 -10.94 11.42
CA PRO A 421 28.35 -10.70 11.10
C PRO A 421 29.02 -11.81 10.27
N GLU A 422 28.36 -12.96 10.07
CA GLU A 422 28.81 -14.03 9.17
C GLU A 422 28.70 -13.67 7.67
N ALA A 423 27.78 -12.79 7.27
CA ALA A 423 27.69 -12.34 5.87
C ALA A 423 28.87 -11.42 5.46
N ALA A 424 29.46 -10.70 6.43
CA ALA A 424 30.68 -9.93 6.22
C ALA A 424 31.93 -10.82 6.06
N SER A 425 31.90 -12.05 6.59
CA SER A 425 32.98 -13.03 6.44
C SER A 425 33.07 -13.59 5.01
N PHE A 426 31.91 -13.75 4.35
CA PHE A 426 31.85 -14.22 2.96
C PHE A 426 32.40 -13.23 1.93
N HIS A 427 32.33 -11.92 2.18
CA HIS A 427 32.94 -10.91 1.30
C HIS A 427 34.45 -10.76 1.52
N LYS A 428 34.95 -11.00 2.74
CA LYS A 428 36.38 -10.92 3.03
C LYS A 428 37.16 -12.11 2.44
N ALA A 429 36.56 -13.30 2.40
CA ALA A 429 37.20 -14.51 1.88
C ALA A 429 37.46 -14.50 0.35
N ARG A 430 36.70 -13.71 -0.44
CA ARG A 430 36.92 -13.59 -1.89
C ARG A 430 38.01 -12.58 -2.26
N SER A 431 38.34 -11.64 -1.38
CA SER A 431 39.40 -10.65 -1.62
C SER A 431 40.81 -11.21 -1.38
N THR A 432 40.94 -12.35 -0.68
CA THR A 432 42.25 -12.93 -0.31
C THR A 432 42.73 -14.00 -1.29
N ILE A 433 41.95 -14.38 -2.30
CA ILE A 433 42.31 -15.40 -3.31
C ILE A 433 42.73 -14.76 -4.66
N ALA A 434 42.72 -13.43 -4.74
CA ALA A 434 43.15 -12.67 -5.93
C ALA A 434 44.28 -11.67 -5.63
N GLY A 435 45.19 -12.04 -4.74
CA GLY A 435 46.43 -11.32 -4.43
C GLY A 435 47.65 -12.15 -4.77
#